data_AF-A0A8X7BQK8-F1
#
_entry.id   AF-A0A8X7BQK8-F1
#
_cell.length_a   1.000
_cell.length_b   1.000
_cell.length_c   1.000
_cell.angle_alpha   90.00
_cell.angle_beta   90.00
_cell.angle_gamma   90.00
#
_symmetry.space_group_name_H-M   'P 1'
#
loop_
_entity.id
_entity.type
_entity.pdbx_description
1 polymer ?
#
loop_
_entity_poly.entity_id
_entity_poly.type
_entity_poly.pdbx_seq_one_letter_code
_entity_poly.pdbx_strand_id
1 'polypeptide(L)'
;MDLLEFRRCAACRYLEIYGNPSECDRKGKPSGKRNIDSCHDGMSHTIIKQGKLTRCAQCPQSTTFQCEKCNIALHVKCSSDYPNE
;
A
#
# COMPACT_ATOMS: atom_id res chain seq x y z
N MET A 1 18.54 -33.76 -11.52
CA MET A 1 17.90 -32.44 -11.58
C MET A 1 16.87 -32.49 -12.68
N ASP A 2 15.60 -32.22 -12.37
CA ASP A 2 14.52 -32.30 -13.36
C ASP A 2 14.62 -31.12 -14.34
N LEU A 3 14.26 -31.34 -15.60
CA LEU A 3 14.32 -30.29 -16.64
C LEU A 3 13.44 -29.09 -16.27
N LEU A 4 12.35 -29.32 -15.54
CA LEU A 4 11.45 -28.26 -15.05
C LEU A 4 12.12 -27.43 -13.96
N GLU A 5 12.84 -28.07 -13.04
CA GLU A 5 13.57 -27.38 -11.97
C GLU A 5 14.67 -26.49 -12.55
N PHE A 6 15.43 -27.01 -13.51
CA PHE A 6 16.47 -26.25 -14.19
C PHE A 6 15.93 -24.99 -14.87
N ARG A 7 14.81 -25.11 -15.59
CA ARG A 7 14.15 -23.97 -16.25
C ARG A 7 13.65 -22.92 -15.25
N ARG A 8 13.10 -23.35 -14.12
CA ARG A 8 12.65 -22.45 -13.05
C ARG A 8 13.82 -21.69 -12.43
N CYS A 9 14.90 -22.39 -12.08
CA CYS A 9 16.10 -21.75 -11.53
C CYS A 9 16.71 -20.72 -12.49
N ALA A 10 16.84 -21.07 -13.76
CA ALA A 10 17.35 -20.14 -14.78
C ALA A 10 16.45 -18.90 -14.90
N ALA A 11 15.13 -19.09 -15.06
CA ALA A 11 14.19 -17.98 -15.19
C ALA A 11 14.20 -17.06 -13.97
N CYS A 12 14.18 -17.61 -12.74
CA CYS A 12 14.27 -16.82 -11.53
C CYS A 12 15.57 -16.00 -11.46
N ARG A 13 16.70 -16.59 -11.84
CA ARG A 13 17.99 -15.90 -11.80
C ARG A 13 18.07 -14.75 -12.81
N TYR A 14 17.53 -14.93 -14.01
CA TYR A 14 17.47 -13.85 -15.00
C TYR A 14 16.52 -12.73 -14.57
N LEU A 15 15.40 -13.06 -13.95
CA LEU A 15 14.47 -12.07 -13.39
C LEU A 15 15.03 -11.37 -12.15
N GLU A 16 15.90 -12.02 -11.36
CA GLU A 16 16.57 -11.39 -10.22
C GLU A 16 17.62 -10.37 -10.67
N ILE A 17 18.37 -10.67 -11.74
CA ILE A 17 19.46 -9.82 -12.23
C ILE A 17 18.96 -8.69 -13.13
N TYR A 18 17.97 -8.97 -13.97
CA TYR A 18 17.50 -8.05 -15.02
C TYR A 18 16.01 -7.74 -14.95
N GLY A 19 15.28 -8.38 -14.04
CA GLY A 19 13.88 -8.05 -13.81
C GLY A 19 13.81 -6.68 -13.15
N ASN A 20 13.30 -5.71 -13.90
CA ASN A 20 12.85 -4.47 -13.30
C ASN A 20 11.74 -4.81 -12.29
N PRO A 21 11.80 -4.35 -11.02
CA PRO A 21 10.64 -4.39 -10.14
C PRO A 21 9.58 -3.47 -10.74
N SER A 22 8.77 -4.00 -11.65
CA SER A 22 7.54 -3.34 -12.04
C SER A 22 6.60 -3.49 -10.84
N GLU A 23 6.52 -2.42 -10.06
CA GLU A 23 5.49 -2.20 -9.06
C GLU A 23 4.15 -2.75 -9.60
N CYS A 24 3.57 -3.70 -8.86
CA CYS A 24 2.14 -4.00 -8.88
C CYS A 24 1.47 -4.79 -10.02
N ASP A 25 2.13 -5.44 -10.98
CA ASP A 25 1.35 -6.12 -12.03
C ASP A 25 1.83 -7.53 -12.40
N ARG A 26 1.42 -8.55 -11.63
CA ARG A 26 1.06 -9.88 -12.15
C ARG A 26 -0.03 -10.54 -11.30
N LYS A 27 -1.26 -10.48 -11.81
CA LYS A 27 -2.37 -11.34 -11.36
C LYS A 27 -2.00 -12.82 -11.54
N GLY A 28 -1.63 -13.49 -10.45
CA GLY A 28 -1.33 -14.92 -10.40
C GLY A 28 -2.08 -15.60 -9.26
N LYS A 29 -3.08 -16.41 -9.64
CA LYS A 29 -3.96 -17.31 -8.87
C LYS A 29 -3.75 -17.40 -7.34
N PRO A 30 -4.75 -17.05 -6.50
CA PRO A 30 -4.61 -17.11 -5.05
C PRO A 30 -4.50 -18.57 -4.59
N SER A 31 -3.33 -18.94 -4.06
CA SER A 31 -3.17 -20.16 -3.29
C SER A 31 -3.84 -19.94 -1.94
N GLY A 32 -4.97 -20.63 -1.73
CA GLY A 32 -5.69 -20.60 -0.46
C GLY A 32 -4.78 -20.94 0.72
N LYS A 33 -5.04 -20.28 1.85
CA LYS A 33 -4.34 -20.42 3.14
C LYS A 33 -3.02 -19.67 3.25
N ARG A 34 -3.08 -18.34 3.19
CA ARG A 34 -2.35 -17.50 4.16
C ARG A 34 -3.33 -16.45 4.67
N ASN A 35 -3.36 -16.30 5.98
CA ASN A 35 -4.06 -15.25 6.69
C ASN A 35 -3.47 -13.92 6.20
N ILE A 36 -4.14 -13.29 5.23
CA ILE A 36 -3.78 -11.99 4.67
C ILE A 36 -4.78 -11.00 5.28
N ASP A 37 -4.58 -10.70 6.56
CA ASP A 37 -5.03 -9.41 7.07
C ASP A 37 -4.04 -8.37 6.52
N SER A 38 -4.50 -7.55 5.59
CA SER A 38 -3.80 -6.41 4.98
C SER A 38 -2.77 -6.67 3.88
N CYS A 39 -3.23 -7.22 2.76
CA CYS A 39 -2.84 -6.61 1.48
C CYS A 39 -3.86 -5.49 1.20
N HIS A 40 -3.68 -4.32 1.82
CA HIS A 40 -4.46 -3.13 1.53
C HIS A 40 -3.76 -2.35 0.42
N ASP A 41 -4.49 -2.07 -0.66
CA ASP A 41 -4.09 -1.30 -1.83
C ASP A 41 -3.24 -0.05 -1.49
N GLY A 42 -2.26 0.21 -2.36
CA GLY A 42 -1.12 1.11 -2.16
C GLY A 42 -1.42 2.60 -2.15
N MET A 43 -2.36 3.06 -1.32
CA MET A 43 -2.72 4.48 -1.14
C MET A 43 -3.44 4.70 0.20
N SER A 44 -2.95 4.04 1.26
CA SER A 44 -3.46 4.25 2.61
C SER A 44 -2.88 5.56 3.17
N HIS A 45 -3.69 6.61 3.30
CA HIS A 45 -3.31 7.83 4.02
C HIS A 45 -2.94 7.47 5.47
N THR A 46 -1.65 7.49 5.81
CA THR A 46 -1.20 7.24 7.19
C THR A 46 -1.59 8.41 8.07
N ILE A 47 -2.54 8.19 8.98
CA ILE A 47 -3.04 9.21 9.89
C ILE A 47 -2.22 9.20 11.18
N ILE A 48 -1.50 10.29 11.42
CA ILE A 48 -0.70 10.52 12.62
C ILE A 48 -1.38 11.54 13.53
N LYS A 49 -1.15 11.43 14.84
CA LYS A 49 -1.66 12.38 15.84
C LYS A 49 -0.68 13.55 15.98
N GLN A 50 -1.15 14.76 15.74
CA GLN A 50 -0.45 16.01 16.04
C GLN A 50 -0.81 16.54 17.43
N GLY A 51 0.09 17.34 18.00
CA GLY A 51 -0.15 18.07 19.26
C GLY A 51 -0.97 19.36 19.10
N LYS A 52 -1.37 19.72 17.87
CA LYS A 52 -2.14 20.93 17.57
C LYS A 52 -3.52 20.57 17.03
N LEU A 53 -4.51 21.38 17.37
CA LEU A 53 -5.88 21.25 16.87
C LEU A 53 -6.00 22.06 15.56
N THR A 54 -6.31 21.38 14.47
CA THR A 54 -6.38 21.95 13.11
C THR A 54 -7.75 21.65 12.48
N ARG A 55 -8.22 22.49 11.56
CA ARG A 55 -9.50 22.24 10.88
C ARG A 55 -9.36 21.10 9.87
N CYS A 56 -10.28 20.15 9.88
CA CYS A 56 -10.29 19.04 8.91
C CYS A 56 -10.54 19.58 7.50
N ALA A 57 -9.87 19.00 6.50
CA ALA A 57 -10.08 19.41 5.11
C ALA A 57 -11.41 18.92 4.52
N GLN A 58 -11.99 17.85 5.08
CA GLN A 58 -13.23 17.24 4.58
C GLN A 58 -14.48 17.63 5.36
N CYS A 59 -14.34 18.05 6.61
CA CYS A 59 -15.48 18.40 7.45
C CYS A 59 -15.24 19.71 8.21
N PRO A 60 -16.29 20.41 8.65
CA PRO A 60 -16.13 21.68 9.35
C PRO A 60 -15.53 21.54 10.75
N GLN A 61 -15.37 20.32 11.26
CA GLN A 61 -14.87 20.05 12.60
C GLN A 61 -13.34 20.10 12.66
N SER A 62 -12.83 20.42 13.85
CA SER A 62 -11.41 20.36 14.15
C SER A 62 -10.94 18.93 14.47
N THR A 63 -9.71 18.62 14.08
CA THR A 63 -9.02 17.35 14.29
C THR A 63 -7.60 17.59 14.80
N THR A 64 -7.10 16.68 15.62
CA THR A 64 -5.68 16.59 16.01
C THR A 64 -4.93 15.57 15.16
N PHE A 65 -5.54 15.08 14.08
CA PHE A 65 -4.97 14.07 13.20
C PHE A 65 -4.59 14.67 11.85
N GLN A 66 -3.46 14.24 11.31
CA GLN A 66 -2.94 14.68 10.02
C GLN A 66 -2.50 13.47 9.21
N CYS A 67 -2.72 13.49 7.90
CA CYS A 67 -2.10 12.56 6.99
C CYS A 67 -0.61 12.88 6.83
N GLU A 68 0.26 11.93 7.10
CA GLU A 68 1.72 12.08 6.94
C GLU A 68 2.09 12.27 5.45
N LYS A 69 1.45 11.51 4.56
CA LYS A 69 1.71 11.57 3.11
C LYS A 69 1.32 12.90 2.48
N CYS A 70 0.14 13.42 2.82
CA CYS A 70 -0.41 14.63 2.18
C CYS A 70 -0.16 15.89 3.00
N ASN A 71 0.28 15.78 4.25
CA ASN A 71 0.39 16.88 5.20
C ASN A 71 -0.93 17.64 5.46
N ILE A 72 -2.08 16.99 5.24
CA ILE A 72 -3.41 17.59 5.42
C ILE A 72 -4.04 17.07 6.71
N ALA A 73 -4.67 17.98 7.48
CA ALA A 73 -5.43 17.63 8.67
C ALA A 73 -6.72 16.88 8.28
N LEU A 74 -6.84 15.62 8.68
CA LEU A 74 -7.97 14.75 8.38
C LEU A 74 -8.29 13.88 9.58
N HIS A 75 -9.58 13.67 9.87
CA HIS A 75 -9.99 12.61 10.79
C HIS A 75 -9.73 11.23 10.17
N VAL A 76 -9.54 10.22 11.01
CA VAL A 76 -9.41 8.81 10.58
C VAL A 76 -10.62 8.35 9.73
N LYS A 77 -11.82 8.86 10.03
CA LYS A 77 -13.02 8.57 9.23
C LYS A 77 -13.06 9.35 7.91
N CYS A 78 -12.48 10.56 7.88
CA CYS A 78 -12.47 11.40 6.69
C CYS A 78 -11.35 11.01 5.72
N SER A 79 -10.34 10.27 6.17
CA SER A 79 -9.23 9.83 5.32
C SER A 79 -9.62 8.73 4.33
N SER A 80 -10.62 7.92 4.65
CA SER A 80 -11.15 6.90 3.73
C SER A 80 -11.96 7.50 2.58
N ASP A 81 -12.51 8.70 2.77
CA ASP A 81 -13.32 9.43 1.77
C ASP A 81 -12.46 10.41 0.96
N TYR A 82 -11.20 10.61 1.35
CA TYR A 82 -10.29 11.53 0.69
C TYR A 82 -9.70 10.89 -0.58
N PRO A 83 -9.90 11.48 -1.77
CA PRO A 83 -9.29 10.96 -2.99
C PRO A 83 -7.77 11.09 -2.91
N ASN A 84 -7.06 10.04 -3.31
CA ASN A 84 -5.62 10.08 -3.46
C ASN A 84 -5.31 10.83 -4.77
N GLU A 85 -4.93 12.10 -4.66
CA GLU A 85 -4.40 12.91 -5.77
C GLU A 85 -2.94 12.56 -6.08
#